data_AF-W1V351-F1
#
_entry.id   AF-W1V351-F1
#
_cell.length_a   1.000
_cell.length_b   1.000
_cell.length_c   1.000
_cell.angle_alpha   90.00
_cell.angle_beta   90.00
_cell.angle_gamma   90.00
#
_symmetry.space_group_name_H-M   'P 1'
#
loop_
_entity.id
_entity.type
_entity.pdbx_description
1 polymer ?
#
loop_
_entity_poly.entity_id
_entity_poly.type
_entity_poly.pdbx_seq_one_letter_code
_entity_poly.pdbx_strand_id
1 'polypeptide(L)'
;TGLDSVTAGTATIDNKGVSVGGKLYVSTGGLNANNQQLRGVADGTGSQDAVNYGQLQRAINGTAKEAIVKANDDGNITIRENSTAKGGKEYTVGLNYKITVGKGAASHPVTIDSGTGTVTGLTNTSWNVNNPAPVTGRAATEDQLKRVNDKVNSNKSSIDTNA
;
A
#
# COMPACT_ATOMS: atom_id res chain seq x y z
N THR A 1 4.06 36.07 -64.65
CA THR A 1 5.08 36.62 -63.73
C THR A 1 4.36 36.98 -62.45
N GLY A 2 4.63 36.20 -61.39
CA GLY A 2 4.08 36.45 -60.06
C GLY A 2 5.07 37.24 -59.20
N LEU A 3 4.69 37.53 -57.96
CA LEU A 3 5.63 38.04 -56.96
C LEU A 3 6.49 36.89 -56.44
N ASP A 4 7.81 37.04 -56.45
CA ASP A 4 8.74 36.07 -55.85
C ASP A 4 8.83 36.21 -54.32
N SER A 5 8.45 37.38 -53.79
CA SER A 5 8.39 37.67 -52.36
C SER A 5 7.45 38.84 -52.07
N VAL A 6 6.81 38.80 -50.90
CA VAL A 6 6.05 39.90 -50.31
C VAL A 6 6.67 40.25 -48.96
N THR A 7 6.99 41.53 -48.75
CA THR A 7 7.50 42.04 -47.47
C THR A 7 6.53 43.08 -46.91
N ALA A 8 6.10 42.88 -45.67
CA ALA A 8 5.24 43.80 -44.93
C ALA A 8 5.88 44.06 -43.55
N GLY A 9 6.60 45.18 -43.43
CA GLY A 9 7.41 45.47 -42.25
C GLY A 9 8.50 44.42 -42.06
N THR A 10 8.51 43.76 -40.89
CA THR A 10 9.48 42.69 -40.56
C THR A 10 9.02 41.30 -41.02
N ALA A 11 7.82 41.18 -41.57
CA ALA A 11 7.29 39.93 -42.08
C ALA A 11 7.61 39.76 -43.57
N THR A 12 8.02 38.56 -43.95
CA THR A 12 8.32 38.18 -45.33
C THR A 12 7.62 36.86 -45.67
N ILE A 13 6.99 36.81 -46.84
CA ILE A 13 6.49 35.60 -47.48
C ILE A 13 7.31 35.39 -48.76
N ASP A 14 7.99 34.26 -48.87
CA ASP A 14 8.83 33.89 -50.03
C ASP A 14 8.83 32.36 -50.26
N ASN A 15 9.74 31.87 -51.10
CA ASN A 15 9.89 30.44 -51.41
C ASN A 15 10.36 29.57 -50.22
N LYS A 16 10.83 30.17 -49.12
CA LYS A 16 11.18 29.46 -47.88
C LYS A 16 9.99 29.34 -46.94
N GLY A 17 9.02 30.25 -47.04
CA GLY A 17 7.75 30.24 -46.31
C GLY A 17 7.44 31.58 -45.64
N VAL A 18 7.04 31.55 -44.36
CA VAL A 18 6.66 32.77 -43.60
C VAL A 18 7.71 33.07 -42.53
N SER A 19 8.31 34.24 -42.62
CA SER A 19 9.29 34.73 -41.66
C SER A 19 8.84 36.03 -41.01
N VAL A 20 9.21 36.25 -39.75
CA VAL A 20 9.01 37.53 -39.03
C VAL A 20 10.28 37.85 -38.26
N GLY A 21 10.85 39.05 -38.49
CA GLY A 21 12.07 39.49 -37.80
C GLY A 21 13.27 38.59 -38.08
N GLY A 22 13.39 38.08 -39.31
CA GLY A 22 14.46 37.18 -39.74
C GLY A 22 14.35 35.73 -39.24
N LYS A 23 13.29 35.38 -38.49
CA LYS A 23 13.03 34.01 -38.04
C LYS A 23 11.97 33.35 -38.92
N LEU A 24 12.24 32.15 -39.42
CA LEU A 24 11.30 31.34 -40.21
C LEU A 24 10.34 30.59 -39.28
N TYR A 25 9.03 30.76 -39.47
CA TYR A 25 7.98 30.15 -38.65
C TYR A 25 7.20 29.05 -39.37
N VAL A 26 7.02 29.19 -40.68
CA VAL A 26 6.32 28.21 -41.52
C VAL A 26 7.21 27.90 -42.71
N SER A 27 7.40 26.62 -43.02
CA SER A 27 8.14 26.14 -44.19
C SER A 27 7.52 24.84 -44.72
N THR A 28 8.09 24.29 -45.80
CA THR A 28 7.74 22.95 -46.27
C THR A 28 8.05 21.85 -45.26
N GLY A 29 8.93 22.10 -44.29
CA GLY A 29 9.21 21.21 -43.17
C GLY A 29 8.23 21.32 -41.99
N GLY A 30 7.24 22.22 -42.06
CA GLY A 30 6.24 22.43 -41.01
C GLY A 30 6.41 23.73 -40.22
N LEU A 31 5.89 23.73 -39.00
CA LEU A 31 5.85 24.89 -38.10
C LEU A 31 7.04 24.90 -37.14
N ASN A 32 7.68 26.06 -36.98
CA ASN A 32 8.74 26.29 -36.00
C ASN A 32 8.36 27.45 -35.06
N ALA A 33 8.13 27.13 -33.79
CA ALA A 33 7.78 28.11 -32.76
C ALA A 33 8.96 28.96 -32.27
N ASN A 34 10.19 28.70 -32.72
CA ASN A 34 11.40 29.45 -32.34
C ASN A 34 11.58 29.58 -30.81
N ASN A 35 11.44 28.46 -30.10
CA ASN A 35 11.52 28.35 -28.63
C ASN A 35 10.52 29.23 -27.87
N GLN A 36 9.40 29.60 -28.50
CA GLN A 36 8.31 30.33 -27.85
C GLN A 36 7.21 29.38 -27.38
N GLN A 37 6.44 29.82 -26.38
CA GLN A 37 5.23 29.12 -25.98
C GLN A 37 4.13 29.29 -27.04
N LEU A 38 3.49 28.19 -27.43
CA LEU A 38 2.27 28.21 -28.23
C LEU A 38 1.06 28.35 -27.30
N ARG A 39 0.38 29.50 -27.36
CA ARG A 39 -0.80 29.82 -26.54
C ARG A 39 -2.07 29.71 -27.38
N GLY A 40 -3.22 29.54 -26.73
CA GLY A 40 -4.51 29.43 -27.42
C GLY A 40 -4.74 28.08 -28.11
N VAL A 41 -3.98 27.05 -27.74
CA VAL A 41 -4.19 25.68 -28.23
C VAL A 41 -5.39 25.07 -27.50
N ALA A 42 -6.50 24.88 -28.21
CA ALA A 42 -7.68 24.19 -27.71
C ALA A 42 -7.35 22.74 -27.32
N ASP A 43 -8.24 22.10 -26.55
CA ASP A 43 -8.09 20.68 -26.22
C ASP A 43 -8.14 19.83 -27.50
N GLY A 44 -7.11 19.01 -27.73
CA GLY A 44 -7.10 18.04 -28.82
C GLY A 44 -8.09 16.90 -28.58
N THR A 45 -8.79 16.46 -29.63
CA THR A 45 -9.81 15.39 -29.57
C THR A 45 -9.53 14.24 -30.55
N GLY A 46 -8.80 14.51 -31.63
CA GLY A 46 -8.32 13.53 -32.60
C GLY A 46 -6.91 13.01 -32.28
N SER A 47 -6.54 11.88 -32.89
CA SER A 47 -5.23 11.25 -32.70
C SER A 47 -4.04 12.05 -33.24
N GLN A 48 -4.30 13.10 -34.02
CA GLN A 48 -3.28 13.98 -34.61
C GLN A 48 -3.33 15.41 -34.05
N ASP A 49 -4.20 15.68 -33.08
CA ASP A 49 -4.29 17.02 -32.48
C ASP A 49 -3.15 17.24 -31.48
N ALA A 50 -2.72 18.49 -31.35
CA ALA A 50 -1.79 18.87 -30.30
C ALA A 50 -2.47 18.76 -28.92
N VAL A 51 -1.70 18.37 -27.91
CA VAL A 51 -2.14 18.38 -26.52
C VAL A 51 -1.71 19.67 -25.83
N ASN A 52 -2.62 20.29 -25.08
CA ASN A 52 -2.25 21.45 -24.25
C ASN A 52 -1.87 21.02 -22.82
N TYR A 53 -1.34 21.97 -22.04
CA TYR A 53 -0.89 21.70 -20.67
C TYR A 53 -2.03 21.25 -19.73
N GLY A 54 -3.26 21.72 -19.98
CA GLY A 54 -4.44 21.31 -19.21
C GLY A 54 -4.77 19.83 -19.41
N GLN A 55 -4.68 19.32 -20.65
CA GLN A 55 -4.85 17.89 -20.94
C GLN A 55 -3.78 17.04 -20.24
N LEU A 56 -2.51 17.47 -20.28
CA LEU A 56 -1.42 16.79 -19.59
C LEU A 56 -1.65 16.74 -18.07
N GLN A 57 -2.04 17.86 -17.47
CA GLN A 57 -2.31 17.92 -16.03
C GLN A 57 -3.49 17.04 -15.62
N ARG A 58 -4.54 16.97 -16.44
CA ARG A 58 -5.66 16.03 -16.21
C ARG A 58 -5.23 14.57 -16.32
N ALA A 59 -4.36 14.22 -17.26
CA ALA A 59 -3.84 12.87 -17.38
C ALA A 59 -3.00 12.47 -16.15
N ILE A 60 -2.14 13.38 -15.67
CA ILE A 60 -1.32 13.18 -14.46
C ILE A 60 -2.21 13.05 -13.23
N ASN A 61 -3.13 14.00 -13.00
CA ASN A 61 -3.96 14.06 -11.81
C ASN A 61 -5.08 13.01 -11.80
N GLY A 62 -5.60 12.62 -12.97
CA GLY A 62 -6.70 11.66 -13.10
C GLY A 62 -6.28 10.20 -12.97
N THR A 63 -4.98 9.90 -13.09
CA THR A 63 -4.46 8.53 -13.00
C THR A 63 -4.19 8.11 -11.54
N ALA A 64 -3.95 9.06 -10.64
CA ALA A 64 -3.73 8.79 -9.22
C ALA A 64 -5.07 8.68 -8.46
N LYS A 65 -5.75 7.54 -8.55
CA LYS A 65 -6.76 7.21 -7.52
C LYS A 65 -6.02 6.84 -6.24
N GLU A 66 -6.35 7.49 -5.13
CA GLU A 66 -5.80 7.14 -3.83
C GLU A 66 -6.13 5.67 -3.52
N ALA A 67 -5.09 4.87 -3.32
CA ALA A 67 -5.21 3.55 -2.72
C ALA A 67 -4.82 3.66 -1.26
N ILE A 68 -5.80 3.58 -0.36
CA ILE A 68 -5.56 3.65 1.08
C ILE A 68 -5.39 2.23 1.61
N VAL A 69 -4.20 1.93 2.15
CA VAL A 69 -3.94 0.71 2.92
C VAL A 69 -3.72 1.12 4.37
N LYS A 70 -4.67 0.77 5.26
CA LYS A 70 -4.60 1.10 6.69
C LYS A 70 -4.66 -0.17 7.52
N ALA A 71 -3.80 -0.28 8.52
CA ALA A 71 -3.94 -1.27 9.57
C ALA A 71 -5.13 -0.86 10.44
N ASN A 72 -5.86 -1.83 10.95
CA ASN A 72 -6.85 -1.56 11.98
C ASN A 72 -6.16 -1.15 13.28
N ASP A 73 -6.90 -0.46 14.16
CA ASP A 73 -6.35 0.08 15.40
C ASP A 73 -6.17 -1.00 16.50
N ASP A 74 -6.32 -2.28 16.16
CA ASP A 74 -6.15 -3.39 17.11
C ASP A 74 -4.68 -3.74 17.38
N GLY A 75 -3.78 -3.35 16.48
CA GLY A 75 -2.32 -3.52 16.57
C GLY A 75 -1.79 -4.84 15.97
N ASN A 76 -2.64 -5.68 15.37
CA ASN A 76 -2.27 -6.99 14.83
C ASN A 76 -1.54 -6.92 13.48
N ILE A 77 -1.82 -5.89 12.69
CA ILE A 77 -1.27 -5.71 11.35
C ILE A 77 -0.21 -4.63 11.36
N THR A 78 0.90 -4.88 10.68
CA THR A 78 1.91 -3.88 10.36
C THR A 78 1.91 -3.58 8.87
N ILE A 79 2.12 -2.32 8.52
CA ILE A 79 2.25 -1.86 7.15
C ILE A 79 3.58 -1.11 7.04
N ARG A 80 4.41 -1.51 6.07
CA ARG A 80 5.64 -0.80 5.74
C ARG A 80 5.55 -0.25 4.33
N GLU A 81 5.78 1.04 4.19
CA GLU A 81 5.89 1.72 2.90
C GLU A 81 7.33 1.64 2.37
N ASN A 82 7.46 1.32 1.08
CA ASN A 82 8.69 1.35 0.30
C ASN A 82 8.48 2.11 -1.01
N SER A 83 9.57 2.49 -1.68
CA SER A 83 9.54 3.06 -3.03
C SER A 83 9.93 2.00 -4.06
N THR A 84 9.24 1.97 -5.21
CA THR A 84 9.60 1.12 -6.34
C THR A 84 10.70 1.77 -7.19
N ALA A 85 11.41 0.98 -7.98
CA ALA A 85 12.44 1.47 -8.91
C ALA A 85 11.92 2.49 -9.95
N LYS A 86 10.60 2.54 -10.17
CA LYS A 86 9.94 3.46 -11.11
C LYS A 86 9.27 4.65 -10.42
N GLY A 87 9.55 4.89 -9.14
CA GLY A 87 9.01 6.02 -8.37
C GLY A 87 7.59 5.83 -7.83
N GLY A 88 7.03 4.62 -7.93
CA GLY A 88 5.76 4.27 -7.29
C GLY A 88 5.92 3.91 -5.81
N LYS A 89 4.81 3.74 -5.09
CA LYS A 89 4.77 3.24 -3.72
C LYS A 89 4.51 1.73 -3.69
N GLU A 90 5.17 1.02 -2.78
CA GLU A 90 4.92 -0.38 -2.45
C GLU A 90 4.59 -0.50 -0.96
N TYR A 91 3.57 -1.29 -0.62
CA TYR A 91 3.17 -1.54 0.76
C TYR A 91 3.32 -3.02 1.08
N THR A 92 4.18 -3.35 2.05
CA THR A 92 4.26 -4.70 2.62
C THR A 92 3.31 -4.81 3.80
N VAL A 93 2.36 -5.76 3.74
CA VAL A 93 1.45 -6.09 4.84
C VAL A 93 1.96 -7.32 5.57
N GLY A 94 2.10 -7.21 6.89
CA GLY A 94 2.54 -8.30 7.74
C GLY A 94 1.78 -8.36 9.06
N LEU A 95 1.97 -9.46 9.79
CA LEU A 95 1.50 -9.59 11.17
C LEU A 95 2.50 -8.93 12.12
N ASN A 96 2.00 -8.36 13.20
CA ASN A 96 2.83 -7.93 14.31
C ASN A 96 3.33 -9.14 15.11
N TYR A 97 4.40 -8.98 15.90
CA TYR A 97 4.93 -10.04 16.76
C TYR A 97 3.93 -10.47 17.86
N LYS A 98 2.95 -9.61 18.15
CA LYS A 98 1.84 -9.86 19.06
C LYS A 98 0.52 -9.78 18.31
N ILE A 99 -0.25 -10.85 18.36
CA ILE A 99 -1.56 -10.96 17.69
C ILE A 99 -2.60 -11.28 18.75
N THR A 100 -3.61 -10.42 18.89
CA THR A 100 -4.75 -10.61 19.80
C THR A 100 -6.03 -10.77 19.00
N VAL A 101 -6.68 -11.93 19.11
CA VAL A 101 -7.96 -12.21 18.45
C VAL A 101 -9.11 -11.94 19.42
N GLY A 102 -10.19 -11.33 18.94
CA GLY A 102 -11.39 -11.09 19.74
C GLY A 102 -11.21 -9.98 20.78
N LYS A 103 -10.57 -8.86 20.43
CA LYS A 103 -10.44 -7.67 21.31
C LYS A 103 -11.84 -7.05 21.54
N GLY A 104 -12.27 -6.91 22.80
CA GLY A 104 -13.56 -6.28 23.14
C GLY A 104 -14.09 -6.65 24.53
N ALA A 105 -15.01 -5.84 25.06
CA ALA A 105 -15.49 -5.91 26.46
C ALA A 105 -16.29 -7.17 26.84
N ALA A 106 -16.64 -8.03 25.88
CA ALA A 106 -17.42 -9.26 26.09
C ALA A 106 -16.77 -10.51 25.48
N SER A 107 -15.47 -10.45 25.20
CA SER A 107 -14.74 -11.54 24.54
C SER A 107 -13.69 -12.16 25.46
N HIS A 108 -13.27 -13.38 25.14
CA HIS A 108 -12.10 -14.03 25.74
C HIS A 108 -10.94 -13.86 24.76
N PRO A 109 -10.19 -12.73 24.82
CA PRO A 109 -9.13 -12.49 23.86
C PRO A 109 -8.04 -13.53 24.03
N VAL A 110 -7.62 -14.12 22.91
CA VAL A 110 -6.47 -15.02 22.87
C VAL A 110 -5.32 -14.27 22.20
N THR A 111 -4.16 -14.30 22.85
CA THR A 111 -2.97 -13.59 22.39
C THR A 111 -1.87 -14.58 22.07
N ILE A 112 -1.32 -14.48 20.86
CA ILE A 112 -0.05 -15.10 20.47
C ILE A 112 1.01 -14.01 20.54
N ASP A 113 2.06 -14.24 21.32
CA ASP A 113 3.14 -13.27 21.52
C ASP A 113 4.49 -13.96 21.26
N SER A 114 5.11 -13.65 20.11
CA SER A 114 6.41 -14.24 19.76
C SER A 114 7.58 -13.60 20.50
N GLY A 115 7.39 -12.46 21.18
CA GLY A 115 8.41 -11.83 22.02
C GLY A 115 8.61 -12.61 23.32
N THR A 116 7.53 -13.20 23.84
CA THR A 116 7.57 -14.11 25.01
C THR A 116 7.52 -15.59 24.62
N GLY A 117 7.15 -15.91 23.38
CA GLY A 117 6.95 -17.28 22.91
C GLY A 117 5.70 -17.95 23.49
N THR A 118 4.68 -17.18 23.86
CA THR A 118 3.51 -17.68 24.60
C THR A 118 2.20 -17.56 23.83
N VAL A 119 1.24 -18.39 24.23
CA VAL A 119 -0.18 -18.23 23.91
C VAL A 119 -0.95 -18.04 25.21
N THR A 120 -1.56 -16.89 25.39
CA THR A 120 -2.24 -16.49 26.64
C THR A 120 -3.71 -16.13 26.39
N GLY A 121 -4.50 -16.02 27.48
CA GLY A 121 -5.94 -15.73 27.41
C GLY A 121 -6.83 -16.97 27.21
N LEU A 122 -6.25 -18.17 27.23
CA LEU A 122 -6.99 -19.43 27.19
C LEU A 122 -7.82 -19.62 28.48
N THR A 123 -9.08 -20.01 28.33
CA THR A 123 -10.04 -20.11 29.45
C THR A 123 -10.14 -21.51 30.05
N ASN A 124 -9.54 -22.52 29.44
CA ASN A 124 -9.54 -23.89 29.95
C ASN A 124 -8.52 -24.06 31.08
N THR A 125 -8.85 -23.59 32.29
CA THR A 125 -7.96 -23.59 33.47
C THR A 125 -8.29 -24.70 34.49
N SER A 126 -9.36 -25.46 34.25
CA SER A 126 -9.80 -26.54 35.13
C SER A 126 -9.65 -27.92 34.47
N TRP A 127 -9.33 -28.92 35.29
CA TRP A 127 -9.31 -30.33 34.89
C TRP A 127 -9.62 -31.20 36.10
N ASN A 128 -10.47 -32.22 35.90
CA ASN A 128 -10.80 -33.17 36.95
C ASN A 128 -9.80 -34.33 36.93
N VAL A 129 -8.84 -34.31 37.85
CA VAL A 129 -7.80 -35.34 37.98
C VAL A 129 -8.34 -36.71 38.41
N ASN A 130 -9.51 -36.75 39.05
CA ASN A 130 -10.12 -37.98 39.57
C ASN A 130 -11.04 -38.65 38.55
N ASN A 131 -11.54 -37.88 37.57
CA ASN A 131 -12.33 -38.39 36.46
C ASN A 131 -11.90 -37.66 35.18
N PRO A 132 -10.76 -38.06 34.59
CA PRO A 132 -10.16 -37.34 33.48
C PRO A 132 -10.99 -37.50 32.20
N ALA A 133 -11.58 -36.41 31.73
CA ALA A 133 -12.28 -36.33 30.45
C ALA A 133 -11.63 -35.24 29.57
N PRO A 134 -10.82 -35.61 28.57
CA PRO A 134 -10.22 -34.63 27.68
C PRO A 134 -11.28 -34.03 26.75
N VAL A 135 -11.11 -32.76 26.38
CA VAL A 135 -11.82 -32.22 25.23
C VAL A 135 -10.85 -32.13 24.07
N THR A 136 -11.13 -32.92 23.06
CA THR A 136 -10.25 -33.17 21.92
C THR A 136 -10.05 -31.91 21.09
N GLY A 137 -8.82 -31.70 20.59
CA GLY A 137 -8.49 -30.60 19.68
C GLY A 137 -8.29 -29.23 20.35
N ARG A 138 -8.26 -29.16 21.69
CA ARG A 138 -7.93 -27.93 22.43
C ARG A 138 -6.52 -28.00 23.01
N ALA A 139 -5.82 -26.86 23.02
CA ALA A 139 -4.58 -26.70 23.77
C ALA A 139 -4.87 -26.79 25.28
N ALA A 140 -3.99 -27.44 26.06
CA ALA A 140 -4.06 -27.43 27.52
C ALA A 140 -3.38 -26.17 28.10
N THR A 141 -3.81 -25.73 29.28
CA THR A 141 -3.15 -24.63 30.01
C THR A 141 -2.21 -25.15 31.09
N GLU A 142 -1.28 -24.30 31.52
CA GLU A 142 -0.40 -24.58 32.66
C GLU A 142 -1.17 -24.82 33.96
N ASP A 143 -2.34 -24.19 34.14
CA ASP A 143 -3.24 -24.46 35.28
C ASP A 143 -3.74 -25.91 35.28
N GLN A 144 -4.11 -26.45 34.11
CA GLN A 144 -4.53 -27.85 33.99
C GLN A 144 -3.35 -28.79 34.27
N LEU A 145 -2.15 -28.48 33.76
CA LEU A 145 -0.94 -29.26 34.03
C LEU A 145 -0.55 -29.23 35.52
N LYS A 146 -0.68 -28.07 36.16
CA LYS A 146 -0.44 -27.92 37.60
C LYS A 146 -1.33 -28.84 38.42
N ARG A 147 -2.63 -28.97 38.08
CA ARG A 147 -3.54 -29.90 38.76
C ARG A 147 -3.06 -31.35 38.66
N VAL A 148 -2.57 -31.76 37.49
CA VAL A 148 -1.96 -33.09 37.31
C VAL A 148 -0.74 -33.23 38.20
N ASN A 149 0.17 -32.27 38.16
CA ASN A 149 1.40 -32.27 38.95
C ASN A 149 1.15 -32.35 40.46
N ASP A 150 0.18 -31.60 40.97
CA ASP A 150 -0.17 -31.61 42.40
C ASP A 150 -0.69 -33.00 42.84
N LYS A 151 -1.47 -33.68 41.98
CA LYS A 151 -1.92 -35.05 42.24
C LYS A 151 -0.77 -36.06 42.20
N VAL A 152 0.17 -35.91 41.26
CA VAL A 152 1.39 -36.72 41.19
C VAL A 152 2.23 -36.57 42.45
N ASN A 153 2.46 -35.34 42.92
CA ASN A 153 3.23 -35.08 44.13
C ASN A 153 2.55 -35.63 45.40
N SER A 154 1.22 -35.54 45.46
CA SER A 154 0.43 -36.13 46.57
C SER A 154 0.59 -37.65 46.61
N ASN A 155 0.50 -38.31 45.45
CA ASN A 155 0.71 -39.75 45.36
C ASN A 155 2.14 -40.13 45.75
N LYS A 156 3.15 -39.37 45.29
CA LYS A 156 4.55 -39.58 45.69
C LYS A 156 4.72 -39.53 47.21
N SER A 157 4.20 -38.49 47.87
CA SER A 157 4.28 -38.37 49.33
C SER A 157 3.61 -39.54 50.05
N SER A 158 2.48 -40.03 49.51
CA SER A 158 1.79 -41.21 50.06
C SER A 158 2.62 -42.49 49.92
N ILE A 159 3.32 -42.65 48.79
CA ILE A 159 4.23 -43.79 48.57
C ILE A 159 5.43 -43.70 49.53
N ASP A 160 6.07 -42.52 49.63
CA ASP A 160 7.22 -42.31 50.50
C ASP A 160 6.87 -42.55 51.99
N THR A 161 5.62 -42.35 52.39
CA THR A 161 5.14 -42.62 53.77
C THR A 161 4.87 -44.12 54.02
N ASN A 162 4.53 -44.87 52.98
CA ASN A 162 4.22 -46.30 53.07
C ASN A 162 5.45 -47.20 52.92
N ALA A 163 6.61 -46.65 52.57
CA ALA A 163 7.90 -47.32 52.41
C ALA A 163 8.69 -47.35 53.73
#